data_AF-A0A930A5R9-F1
#
_entry.id   AF-A0A930A5R9-F1
#
_cell.length_a   1.000
_cell.length_b   1.000
_cell.length_c   1.000
_cell.angle_alpha   90.00
_cell.angle_beta   90.00
_cell.angle_gamma   90.00
#
_symmetry.space_group_name_H-M   'P 1'
#
loop_
_entity.id
_entity.type
_entity.pdbx_description
1 polymer ?
#
loop_
_entity_poly.entity_id
_entity_poly.type
_entity_poly.pdbx_seq_one_letter_code
_entity_poly.pdbx_strand_id
1 'polypeptide(L)' 'MKLVKSILAAATILSLAGCGSKAIYNAGTYEATAEGRNGDVTVAVTVSDSKI' A
#
# COMPACT_ATOMS: atom_id res chain seq x y z
N MET A 1 3.58 9.86 40.19
CA MET A 1 3.00 8.67 39.53
C MET A 1 1.67 8.90 38.79
N LYS A 2 0.98 10.05 38.92
CA LYS A 2 -0.26 10.32 38.16
C LYS A 2 0.02 10.83 36.73
N LEU A 3 1.05 11.68 36.56
CA LEU A 3 1.48 12.18 35.25
C LEU A 3 2.10 11.09 34.33
N VAL A 4 2.88 10.16 34.89
CA VAL A 4 3.55 9.09 34.10
C VAL A 4 2.53 8.10 33.50
N LYS A 5 1.47 7.78 34.24
CA LYS A 5 0.36 6.93 33.75
C LYS A 5 -0.44 7.61 32.63
N SER A 6 -0.58 8.93 32.70
CA SER A 6 -1.30 9.73 31.69
C SER A 6 -0.55 9.83 30.35
N ILE A 7 0.79 9.86 30.40
CA ILE A 7 1.64 9.88 29.19
C ILE A 7 1.68 8.49 28.52
N LEU A 8 1.69 7.41 29.32
CA LEU A 8 1.69 6.04 28.79
C LEU A 8 0.39 5.68 28.08
N ALA A 9 -0.76 6.20 28.54
CA ALA A 9 -2.05 6.05 27.86
C ALA A 9 -2.08 6.78 26.50
N ALA A 10 -1.51 7.99 26.42
CA ALA A 10 -1.45 8.76 25.18
C ALA A 10 -0.56 8.12 24.10
N ALA A 11 0.51 7.43 24.50
CA ALA A 11 1.41 6.74 23.56
C ALA A 11 0.75 5.53 22.85
N THR A 12 -0.24 4.88 23.48
CA THR A 12 -0.92 3.71 22.90
C THR A 12 -1.96 4.05 21.83
N ILE A 13 -2.43 5.30 21.77
CA ILE A 13 -3.43 5.74 20.77
C ILE A 13 -2.74 6.15 19.46
N LEU A 14 -1.47 6.54 19.52
CA LEU A 14 -0.70 7.00 18.36
C LEU A 14 -0.23 5.86 17.43
N SER A 15 -0.23 4.61 17.89
CA SER A 15 0.20 3.45 17.08
C SER A 15 -0.85 2.99 16.06
N LEU A 16 -2.11 3.43 16.20
CA LEU A 16 -3.21 3.00 15.33
C LEU A 16 -3.34 3.84 14.04
N ALA A 17 -2.61 4.96 13.92
CA ALA A 17 -2.64 5.82 12.73
C ALA A 17 -1.72 5.36 11.59
N GLY A 18 -0.94 4.28 11.79
CA GLY A 18 0.07 3.82 10.83
C GLY A 18 -0.43 2.88 9.74
N CYS A 19 -1.67 2.37 9.81
CA CYS A 19 -2.21 1.40 8.85
C CYS A 19 -3.15 2.06 7.83
N GLY A 20 -2.78 3.24 7.33
CA GLY A 20 -3.44 3.79 6.15
C GLY A 20 -2.86 3.10 4.91
N SER A 21 -3.69 2.41 4.14
CA SER A 21 -3.34 1.89 2.81
C SER A 21 -3.05 3.07 1.88
N LYS A 22 -1.85 3.64 1.99
CA LYS A 22 -1.39 4.68 1.08
C LYS A 22 -1.20 4.02 -0.28
N ALA A 23 -1.90 4.52 -1.30
CA ALA A 23 -1.69 4.07 -2.67
C ALA A 23 -0.20 4.27 -3.02
N ILE A 24 0.52 3.16 -3.18
CA ILE A 24 1.94 3.11 -3.52
C ILE A 24 2.16 3.15 -5.04
N TYR A 25 1.10 2.94 -5.81
CA TYR A 25 1.07 3.06 -7.26
C TYR A 25 0.02 4.12 -7.65
N ASN A 26 0.32 4.88 -8.69
CA ASN A 26 -0.66 5.79 -9.28
C ASN A 26 -1.68 4.98 -10.09
N ALA A 27 -2.92 5.46 -10.18
CA ALA A 27 -3.91 4.84 -11.04
C ALA A 27 -3.48 4.90 -12.52
N GLY A 28 -3.73 3.81 -13.24
CA GLY A 28 -3.35 3.68 -14.65
C GLY A 28 -3.19 2.23 -15.10
N THR A 29 -2.95 2.05 -16.39
CA THR A 29 -2.63 0.75 -16.98
C THR A 29 -1.12 0.63 -17.18
N TYR A 30 -0.55 -0.44 -16.66
CA TYR A 30 0.85 -0.80 -16.78
C TYR A 30 0.96 -2.00 -17.71
N GLU A 31 1.68 -1.84 -18.81
CA GLU A 31 1.94 -2.92 -19.76
C GLU A 31 3.40 -3.38 -19.70
N ALA A 32 3.62 -4.68 -19.77
CA ALA A 32 4.94 -5.26 -19.84
C ALA A 32 4.95 -6.43 -20.83
N THR A 33 5.97 -6.49 -21.68
CA THR A 33 6.19 -7.57 -22.63
C THR A 33 7.50 -8.29 -22.30
N ALA A 34 7.47 -9.62 -22.31
CA ALA A 34 8.65 -10.46 -22.12
C ALA A 34 8.67 -11.62 -23.12
N GLU A 35 9.86 -12.07 -23.49
CA GLU A 35 10.03 -13.21 -24.38
C GLU A 35 9.56 -14.50 -23.69
N GLY A 36 8.58 -15.18 -24.29
CA GLY A 36 8.04 -16.44 -23.82
C GLY A 36 8.49 -17.63 -24.67
N ARG A 37 8.20 -18.84 -24.20
CA ARG A 37 8.63 -20.09 -24.86
C ARG A 37 8.16 -20.22 -26.32
N ASN A 38 7.05 -19.59 -26.68
CA ASN A 38 6.45 -19.65 -28.02
C ASN A 38 6.30 -18.25 -28.66
N GLY A 39 7.15 -17.30 -28.25
CA GLY A 39 7.05 -15.90 -28.65
C GLY A 39 6.69 -14.99 -27.48
N ASP A 40 6.61 -13.69 -27.76
CA ASP A 40 6.42 -12.65 -26.76
C ASP A 40 5.08 -12.78 -26.03
N VAL A 41 5.12 -12.50 -24.73
CA VAL A 41 3.96 -12.46 -23.84
C VAL A 41 3.82 -11.05 -23.29
N THR A 42 2.66 -10.44 -23.52
CA THR A 42 2.30 -9.11 -23.00
C THR A 42 1.27 -9.23 -21.87
N VAL A 43 1.52 -8.53 -20.78
CA VAL A 43 0.63 -8.42 -19.62
C VAL A 43 0.24 -6.96 -19.42
N ALA A 44 -1.06 -6.71 -19.25
CA ALA A 44 -1.60 -5.41 -18.88
C ALA A 44 -2.24 -5.49 -17.50
N VAL A 45 -1.84 -4.58 -16.60
CA VAL A 45 -2.38 -4.46 -15.24
C VAL A 45 -3.01 -3.10 -15.08
N THR A 46 -4.30 -3.04 -14.73
CA THR A 46 -4.99 -1.77 -14.46
C THR A 46 -5.12 -1.57 -12.96
N VAL A 47 -4.55 -0.48 -12.46
CA VAL A 47 -4.64 -0.08 -11.05
C VAL A 47 -5.67 1.03 -10.93
N SER A 48 -6.63 0.87 -10.01
CA SER A 48 -7.60 1.91 -9.66
C SER A 48 -7.40 2.39 -8.23
N ASP A 49 -7.80 3.63 -7.94
CA ASP A 49 -7.74 4.21 -6.59
C ASP A 49 -8.54 3.41 -5.55
N SER A 50 -9.44 2.54 -6.01
CA SER A 50 -10.36 1.80 -5.15
C SER A 50 -9.90 0.38 -4.83
N LYS A 51 -9.18 -0.32 -5.74
CA LYS A 51 -8.51 -1.64 -5.56
C LYS A 51 -7.64 -1.94 -6.81
N ILE A 52 -6.72 -2.90 -6.69
CA ILE A 52 -6.12 -3.61 -7.84
C ILE A 52 -7.13 -4.62 -8.39
#